data_AF-A0AAV8ZT56-F1
#
_entry.id   AF-A0AAV8ZT56-F1
#
_cell.length_a   1.000
_cell.length_b   1.000
_cell.length_c   1.000
_cell.angle_alpha   90.00
_cell.angle_beta   90.00
_cell.angle_gamma   90.00
#
_symmetry.space_group_name_H-M   'P 1'
#
loop_
_entity.id
_entity.type
_entity.pdbx_description
1 polymer ?
#
loop_
_entity_poly.entity_id
_entity_poly.type
_entity_poly.pdbx_seq_one_letter_code
_entity_poly.pdbx_strand_id
1 'polypeptide(L)'
;RSDHNSDQSIEILRLWISSIKDDYHSISTEFVEGEKEFPYEHGPAHWTTERFNYIISLRESALYYARHIWADFFTGPASGLLFTIDCDVFITNPETLNYLISKNFTVVAPMLRSDGLYSNFWYGMTDDYYYERTDEYKPVLYRENIGCFNVPMVHSCVLINLRKTESDLLTYVPSKLRNFDGPNDDIIAFAIGANHSGIPLNLCNEEHFGFIMVPLELTDQISLDYEQMTNIKLEVLNENDPLFVSDLLMPYTSKVPKKDTLGFDKIFMINLRRRPERRKRMLACFDEL
;
A
#
# COMPACT_ATOMS: atom_id res chain seq x y z
N ARG A 1 -5.17 13.62 1.15
CA ARG A 1 -6.55 14.02 1.55
C ARG A 1 -6.95 13.10 2.68
N SER A 2 -7.78 13.54 3.63
CA SER A 2 -8.26 12.70 4.72
C SER A 2 -9.67 13.14 5.11
N ASP A 3 -10.58 12.17 5.17
CA ASP A 3 -12.02 12.30 5.33
C ASP A 3 -12.54 11.04 6.04
N HIS A 4 -13.81 11.05 6.48
CA HIS A 4 -14.45 9.91 7.16
C HIS A 4 -13.64 9.32 8.34
N ASN A 5 -12.84 10.16 9.01
CA ASN A 5 -11.95 9.69 10.07
C ASN A 5 -12.73 9.50 11.38
N SER A 6 -12.52 8.37 12.03
CA SER A 6 -13.05 8.07 13.37
C SER A 6 -12.00 8.19 14.49
N ASP A 7 -10.77 8.59 14.14
CA ASP A 7 -9.60 8.65 15.00
C ASP A 7 -8.85 10.00 14.91
N GLN A 8 -7.58 10.02 15.34
CA GLN A 8 -6.74 11.22 15.35
C GLN A 8 -5.99 11.45 14.02
N SER A 9 -6.38 10.81 12.92
CA SER A 9 -5.68 10.90 11.62
C SER A 9 -5.44 12.34 11.15
N ILE A 10 -6.45 13.21 11.23
CA ILE A 10 -6.31 14.63 10.82
C ILE A 10 -5.29 15.37 11.70
N GLU A 11 -5.29 15.12 13.00
CA GLU A 11 -4.35 15.73 13.95
C GLU A 11 -2.91 15.28 13.63
N ILE A 12 -2.71 13.97 13.43
CA ILE A 12 -1.42 13.36 13.07
C ILE A 12 -0.90 13.94 11.74
N LEU A 13 -1.76 14.00 10.71
CA LEU A 13 -1.39 14.53 9.40
C LEU A 13 -1.02 16.01 9.47
N ARG A 14 -1.78 16.84 10.20
CA ARG A 14 -1.46 18.25 10.39
C ARG A 14 -0.11 18.43 11.09
N LEU A 15 0.15 17.65 12.14
CA LEU A 15 1.42 17.68 12.86
C LEU A 15 2.58 17.31 11.94
N TRP A 16 2.47 16.19 11.23
CA TRP A 16 3.49 15.73 10.29
C TRP A 16 3.77 16.77 9.19
N ILE A 17 2.73 17.26 8.51
CA ILE A 17 2.87 18.28 7.46
C ILE A 17 3.56 19.54 8.00
N SER A 18 3.18 20.00 9.20
CA SER A 18 3.79 21.18 9.80
C SER A 18 5.29 21.05 10.01
N SER A 19 5.78 19.82 10.21
CA SER A 19 7.19 19.52 10.46
C SER A 19 8.04 19.35 9.18
N ILE A 20 7.43 18.95 8.07
CA ILE A 20 8.11 18.60 6.81
C ILE A 20 7.82 19.55 5.65
N LYS A 21 6.87 20.48 5.79
CA LYS A 21 6.39 21.34 4.69
C LYS A 21 7.49 22.06 3.90
N ASP A 22 8.59 22.41 4.56
CA ASP A 22 9.68 23.18 3.96
C ASP A 22 10.65 22.28 3.17
N ASP A 23 10.57 20.95 3.35
CA ASP A 23 11.36 19.96 2.61
C ASP A 23 10.71 19.58 1.25
N TYR A 24 9.44 19.93 1.05
CA TYR A 24 8.69 19.60 -0.16
C TYR A 24 8.46 20.84 -1.03
N HIS A 25 8.58 20.68 -2.35
CA HIS A 25 8.27 21.76 -3.31
C HIS A 25 6.84 22.29 -3.14
N SER A 26 5.89 21.37 -2.93
CA SER A 26 4.48 21.69 -2.73
C SER A 26 3.78 20.56 -1.99
N ILE A 27 2.81 20.90 -1.15
CA ILE A 27 1.93 19.94 -0.48
C ILE A 27 0.49 20.32 -0.79
N SER A 28 -0.28 19.36 -1.34
CA SER A 28 -1.71 19.51 -1.60
C SER A 28 -2.48 18.63 -0.63
N THR A 29 -3.23 19.27 0.27
CA THR A 29 -3.99 18.59 1.33
C THR A 29 -5.42 19.10 1.42
N GLU A 30 -6.32 18.20 1.73
CA GLU A 30 -7.73 18.47 2.00
C GLU A 30 -8.12 17.61 3.21
N PHE A 31 -8.73 18.24 4.21
CA PHE A 31 -9.15 17.59 5.45
C PHE A 31 -10.63 17.87 5.67
N VAL A 32 -11.44 16.82 5.70
CA VAL A 32 -12.88 16.90 5.98
C VAL A 32 -13.12 16.41 7.39
N GLU A 33 -13.59 17.30 8.27
CA GLU A 33 -13.95 16.99 9.65
C GLU A 33 -15.47 16.79 9.77
N GLY A 34 -15.88 15.86 10.64
CA GLY A 34 -17.28 15.70 11.07
C GLY A 34 -18.02 14.55 10.39
N GLU A 35 -17.68 14.20 9.16
CA GLU A 35 -18.15 12.99 8.50
C GLU A 35 -17.31 11.80 8.96
N LYS A 36 -17.96 10.67 9.28
CA LYS A 36 -17.31 9.45 9.80
C LYS A 36 -17.57 8.22 8.96
N GLU A 37 -18.71 8.17 8.28
CA GLU A 37 -19.19 7.00 7.55
C GLU A 37 -19.96 7.48 6.31
N PHE A 38 -19.93 6.69 5.24
CA PHE A 38 -20.77 6.93 4.07
C PHE A 38 -22.24 6.58 4.37
N PRO A 39 -23.21 7.16 3.65
CA PRO A 39 -24.61 6.77 3.76
C PRO A 39 -24.77 5.26 3.55
N TYR A 40 -25.52 4.60 4.44
CA TYR A 40 -25.82 3.16 4.40
C TYR A 40 -24.61 2.23 4.59
N GLU A 41 -23.50 2.75 5.11
CA GLU A 41 -22.36 1.92 5.49
C GLU A 41 -22.72 0.98 6.67
N HIS A 42 -22.13 -0.22 6.68
CA HIS A 42 -22.45 -1.28 7.67
C HIS A 42 -21.19 -1.73 8.42
N GLY A 43 -20.22 -0.83 8.56
CA GLY A 43 -18.94 -1.10 9.19
C GLY A 43 -17.77 -0.55 8.36
N PRO A 44 -16.56 -0.45 8.94
CA PRO A 44 -15.41 0.22 8.33
C PRO A 44 -14.88 -0.46 7.04
N ALA A 45 -15.22 -1.74 6.84
CA ALA A 45 -14.85 -2.53 5.68
C ALA A 45 -15.95 -2.59 4.59
N HIS A 46 -17.06 -1.86 4.76
CA HIS A 46 -18.14 -1.88 3.79
C HIS A 46 -17.84 -0.94 2.60
N TRP A 47 -17.54 -1.55 1.46
CA TRP A 47 -17.30 -0.84 0.20
C TRP A 47 -18.59 -0.59 -0.58
N THR A 48 -19.29 0.49 -0.23
CA THR A 48 -20.48 0.94 -0.98
C THR A 48 -20.12 1.52 -2.34
N THR A 49 -21.10 1.60 -3.25
CA THR A 49 -20.92 2.23 -4.57
C THR A 49 -20.47 3.69 -4.45
N GLU A 50 -21.00 4.43 -3.47
CA GLU A 50 -20.63 5.80 -3.16
C GLU A 50 -19.16 5.90 -2.73
N ARG A 51 -18.70 4.98 -1.87
CA ARG A 51 -17.32 4.91 -1.42
C ARG A 51 -16.37 4.60 -2.57
N PHE A 52 -16.70 3.65 -3.43
CA PHE A 52 -15.93 3.37 -4.65
C PHE A 52 -15.85 4.59 -5.57
N ASN A 53 -16.99 5.24 -5.86
CA ASN A 53 -17.01 6.45 -6.69
C ASN A 53 -16.14 7.56 -6.10
N TYR A 54 -16.16 7.70 -4.78
CA TYR A 54 -15.34 8.69 -4.08
C TYR A 54 -13.85 8.39 -4.24
N ILE A 55 -13.40 7.16 -3.93
CA ILE A 55 -11.99 6.75 -4.08
C ILE A 55 -11.51 6.84 -5.53
N ILE A 56 -12.32 6.40 -6.50
CA ILE A 56 -12.06 6.56 -7.93
C ILE A 56 -11.82 8.04 -8.26
N SER A 57 -12.67 8.94 -7.74
CA SER A 57 -12.52 10.39 -7.97
C SER A 57 -11.23 10.94 -7.36
N LEU A 58 -10.82 10.46 -6.18
CA LEU A 58 -9.58 10.88 -5.53
C LEU A 58 -8.34 10.41 -6.31
N ARG A 59 -8.31 9.14 -6.73
CA ARG A 59 -7.20 8.57 -7.52
C ARG A 59 -7.10 9.24 -8.89
N GLU A 60 -8.23 9.43 -9.58
CA GLU A 60 -8.24 10.13 -10.87
C GLU A 60 -7.81 11.60 -10.73
N SER A 61 -8.25 12.28 -9.67
CA SER A 61 -7.82 13.66 -9.38
C SER A 61 -6.32 13.74 -9.09
N ALA A 62 -5.77 12.76 -8.36
CA ALA A 62 -4.33 12.67 -8.11
C ALA A 62 -3.55 12.44 -9.41
N LEU A 63 -4.01 11.54 -10.29
CA LEU A 63 -3.41 11.30 -11.60
C LEU A 63 -3.46 12.56 -12.49
N TYR A 64 -4.61 13.24 -12.53
CA TYR A 64 -4.76 14.50 -13.24
C TYR A 64 -3.81 15.57 -12.68
N TYR A 65 -3.78 15.75 -11.36
CA TYR A 65 -2.90 16.73 -10.70
C TYR A 65 -1.43 16.44 -11.01
N ALA A 66 -1.00 15.18 -10.93
CA ALA A 66 0.38 14.77 -11.22
C ALA A 66 0.81 15.04 -12.67
N ARG A 67 -0.11 14.97 -13.64
CA ARG A 67 0.18 15.34 -15.04
C ARG A 67 0.35 16.85 -15.25
N HIS A 68 -0.24 17.66 -14.38
CA HIS A 68 -0.30 19.13 -14.54
C HIS A 68 0.62 19.89 -13.57
N ILE A 69 1.10 19.24 -12.50
CA ILE A 69 2.08 19.83 -11.60
C ILE A 69 3.46 19.81 -12.27
N TRP A 70 4.09 20.98 -12.38
CA TRP A 70 5.41 21.16 -12.98
C TRP A 70 6.52 20.57 -12.08
N ALA A 71 6.58 19.25 -11.96
CA ALA A 71 7.59 18.56 -11.17
C ALA A 71 8.95 18.43 -11.88
N ASP A 72 8.96 18.49 -13.22
CA ASP A 72 10.18 18.52 -14.03
C ASP A 72 10.33 19.91 -14.68
N PHE A 73 11.53 20.48 -14.63
CA PHE A 73 11.90 21.80 -15.16
C PHE A 73 11.67 21.99 -16.69
N PHE A 74 11.17 20.98 -17.41
CA PHE A 74 11.00 21.00 -18.86
C PHE A 74 9.54 21.26 -19.26
N THR A 75 9.35 22.27 -20.10
CA THR A 75 8.08 22.81 -20.59
C THR A 75 7.39 21.88 -21.60
N GLY A 76 6.81 20.77 -21.14
CA GLY A 76 5.96 19.88 -21.94
C GLY A 76 4.80 19.29 -21.12
N PRO A 77 3.68 18.88 -21.75
CA PRO A 77 2.62 18.16 -21.06
C PRO A 77 3.13 16.76 -20.66
N ALA A 78 2.97 16.42 -19.38
CA ALA A 78 3.45 15.20 -18.72
C ALA A 78 4.97 15.16 -18.45
N SER A 79 5.37 15.76 -17.32
CA SER A 79 6.76 15.91 -16.93
C SER A 79 6.92 15.49 -15.46
N GLY A 80 6.98 14.17 -15.22
CA GLY A 80 7.24 13.64 -13.88
C GLY A 80 6.96 12.15 -13.71
N LEU A 81 6.98 11.72 -12.45
CA LEU A 81 6.65 10.38 -11.99
C LEU A 81 5.57 10.50 -10.91
N LEU A 82 4.54 9.66 -10.97
CA LEU A 82 3.54 9.56 -9.90
C LEU A 82 3.81 8.30 -9.10
N PHE A 83 4.16 8.46 -7.82
CA PHE A 83 4.28 7.33 -6.88
C PHE A 83 3.09 7.35 -5.92
N THR A 84 2.19 6.38 -6.06
CA THR A 84 1.02 6.22 -5.20
C THR A 84 1.30 5.18 -4.13
N ILE A 85 1.01 5.49 -2.88
CA ILE A 85 1.17 4.59 -1.73
C ILE A 85 -0.10 4.68 -0.89
N ASP A 86 -0.77 3.55 -0.66
CA ASP A 86 -1.91 3.43 0.23
C ASP A 86 -1.44 3.46 1.71
N CYS A 87 -2.32 3.82 2.64
CA CYS A 87 -1.94 4.05 4.04
C CYS A 87 -1.59 2.78 4.84
N ASP A 88 -1.93 1.61 4.32
CA ASP A 88 -1.69 0.28 4.87
C ASP A 88 -0.40 -0.38 4.35
N VAL A 89 0.41 0.38 3.61
CA VAL A 89 1.70 -0.05 3.04
C VAL A 89 2.87 0.41 3.92
N PHE A 90 3.77 -0.53 4.22
CA PHE A 90 5.00 -0.30 4.96
C PHE A 90 6.22 -0.50 4.05
N ILE A 91 6.75 0.57 3.48
CA ILE A 91 8.00 0.51 2.71
C ILE A 91 9.18 0.47 3.69
N THR A 92 9.85 -0.68 3.76
CA THR A 92 10.99 -0.90 4.65
C THR A 92 12.33 -0.71 3.93
N ASN A 93 12.35 -0.80 2.60
CA ASN A 93 13.54 -0.56 1.80
C ASN A 93 13.61 0.90 1.32
N PRO A 94 14.58 1.70 1.79
CA PRO A 94 14.70 3.12 1.42
C PRO A 94 15.03 3.33 -0.06
N GLU A 95 15.59 2.33 -0.75
CA GLU A 95 15.94 2.42 -2.17
C GLU A 95 14.76 2.08 -3.10
N THR A 96 13.58 1.78 -2.57
CA THR A 96 12.40 1.35 -3.35
C THR A 96 12.08 2.32 -4.48
N LEU A 97 12.02 3.64 -4.21
CA LEU A 97 11.70 4.62 -5.24
C LEU A 97 12.77 4.67 -6.32
N ASN A 98 14.05 4.78 -5.95
CA ASN A 98 15.17 4.81 -6.90
C ASN A 98 15.20 3.55 -7.77
N TYR A 99 14.96 2.39 -7.14
CA TYR A 99 14.87 1.11 -7.82
C TYR A 99 13.77 1.11 -8.88
N LEU A 100 12.54 1.49 -8.52
CA LEU A 100 11.40 1.52 -9.45
C LEU A 100 11.65 2.49 -10.61
N ILE A 101 12.25 3.65 -10.34
CA ILE A 101 12.65 4.64 -11.36
C ILE A 101 13.64 4.03 -12.34
N SER A 102 14.65 3.29 -11.83
CA SER A 102 15.69 2.69 -12.66
C SER A 102 15.17 1.66 -13.66
N LYS A 103 14.01 1.03 -13.39
CA LYS A 103 13.38 0.06 -14.30
C LYS A 103 12.80 0.68 -15.55
N ASN A 104 12.50 1.99 -15.53
CA ASN A 104 11.97 2.73 -16.69
C ASN A 104 10.72 2.09 -17.34
N PHE A 105 9.88 1.42 -16.54
CA PHE A 105 8.57 0.94 -16.97
C PHE A 105 7.55 2.09 -16.99
N THR A 106 6.43 1.87 -17.69
CA THR A 106 5.30 2.82 -17.70
C THR A 106 4.51 2.71 -16.41
N VAL A 107 4.21 1.48 -15.97
CA VAL A 107 3.64 1.17 -14.66
C VAL A 107 4.49 0.08 -14.00
N VAL A 108 4.92 0.31 -12.76
CA VAL A 108 5.67 -0.67 -11.97
C VAL A 108 5.28 -0.61 -10.50
N ALA A 109 5.14 -1.77 -9.88
CA ALA A 109 4.91 -1.94 -8.46
C ALA A 109 6.03 -2.79 -7.82
N PRO A 110 6.49 -2.43 -6.61
CA PRO A 110 7.28 -3.34 -5.79
C PRO A 110 6.37 -4.41 -5.18
N MET A 111 6.80 -5.66 -5.14
CA MET A 111 6.07 -6.72 -4.44
C MET A 111 6.12 -6.50 -2.92
N LEU A 112 4.95 -6.39 -2.31
CA LEU A 112 4.76 -6.23 -0.87
C LEU A 112 4.28 -7.54 -0.25
N ARG A 113 4.89 -7.96 0.86
CA ARG A 113 4.47 -9.16 1.60
C ARG A 113 3.39 -8.81 2.64
N SER A 114 2.41 -9.69 2.82
CA SER A 114 1.50 -9.61 3.97
C SER A 114 1.72 -10.79 4.92
N ASP A 115 0.91 -10.85 5.97
CA ASP A 115 0.65 -12.12 6.65
C ASP A 115 -0.07 -13.07 5.66
N GLY A 116 0.50 -14.26 5.44
CA GLY A 116 -0.06 -15.27 4.54
C GLY A 116 0.20 -15.07 3.03
N LEU A 117 -0.84 -15.29 2.22
CA LEU A 117 -0.78 -15.37 0.75
C LEU A 117 -1.31 -14.11 0.03
N TYR A 118 -1.72 -13.08 0.78
CA TYR A 118 -2.16 -11.82 0.21
C TYR A 118 -0.93 -10.98 -0.19
N SER A 119 -1.10 -10.13 -1.19
CA SER A 119 -0.06 -9.24 -1.70
C SER A 119 -0.69 -8.20 -2.62
N ASN A 120 0.08 -7.18 -2.98
CA ASN A 120 -0.37 -6.05 -3.78
C ASN A 120 -0.44 -6.33 -5.31
N PHE A 121 -0.69 -7.59 -5.71
CA PHE A 121 -0.78 -8.01 -7.10
C PHE A 121 -1.62 -9.27 -7.30
N TRP A 122 -2.15 -9.45 -8.52
CA TRP A 122 -2.74 -10.70 -8.98
C TRP A 122 -1.93 -11.26 -10.14
N TYR A 123 -1.76 -12.59 -10.18
CA TYR A 123 -1.03 -13.25 -11.28
C TYR A 123 -1.98 -13.83 -12.35
N GLY A 124 -3.23 -14.09 -11.98
CA GLY A 124 -4.31 -14.47 -12.90
C GLY A 124 -5.53 -13.61 -12.65
N MET A 125 -6.40 -13.55 -13.65
CA MET A 125 -7.66 -12.83 -13.59
C MET A 125 -8.71 -13.60 -14.40
N THR A 126 -9.89 -13.80 -13.83
CA THR A 126 -11.01 -14.49 -14.48
C THR A 126 -11.62 -13.65 -15.61
N ASP A 127 -12.46 -14.27 -16.43
CA ASP A 127 -13.24 -13.56 -17.46
C ASP A 127 -14.17 -12.47 -16.87
N ASP A 128 -14.55 -12.61 -15.59
CA ASP A 128 -15.33 -11.63 -14.83
C ASP A 128 -14.46 -10.55 -14.14
N TYR A 129 -13.16 -10.49 -14.47
CA TYR A 129 -12.17 -9.52 -13.97
C TYR A 129 -11.80 -9.65 -12.49
N TYR A 130 -12.03 -10.81 -11.87
CA TYR A 130 -11.67 -11.07 -10.47
C TYR A 130 -10.41 -11.91 -10.33
N TYR A 131 -9.88 -11.96 -9.12
CA TYR A 131 -8.70 -12.72 -8.77
C TYR A 131 -8.77 -14.19 -9.22
N GLU A 132 -7.72 -14.65 -9.89
CA GLU A 132 -7.50 -16.07 -10.17
C GLU A 132 -6.14 -16.52 -9.63
N ARG A 133 -6.13 -17.62 -8.87
CA ARG A 133 -4.90 -18.22 -8.35
C ARG A 133 -4.26 -19.09 -9.43
N THR A 134 -3.06 -18.71 -9.88
CA THR A 134 -2.26 -19.50 -10.83
C THR A 134 -1.10 -20.22 -10.14
N ASP A 135 -0.49 -21.18 -10.83
CA ASP A 135 0.65 -21.94 -10.33
C ASP A 135 1.91 -21.06 -10.15
N GLU A 136 2.02 -19.98 -10.91
CA GLU A 136 3.14 -19.03 -10.85
C GLU A 136 3.05 -18.06 -9.67
N TYR A 137 1.86 -17.88 -9.08
CA TYR A 137 1.66 -16.90 -8.01
C TYR A 137 2.58 -17.18 -6.81
N LYS A 138 2.60 -18.42 -6.30
CA LYS A 138 3.39 -18.79 -5.12
C LYS A 138 4.90 -18.69 -5.36
N PRO A 139 5.45 -19.22 -6.47
CA PRO A 139 6.86 -19.03 -6.79
C PRO A 139 7.29 -17.56 -6.85
N VAL A 140 6.43 -16.65 -7.34
CA VAL A 140 6.73 -15.21 -7.35
C VAL A 140 6.62 -14.62 -5.94
N LEU A 141 5.56 -14.92 -5.19
CA LEU A 141 5.36 -14.43 -3.82
C LEU A 141 6.50 -14.85 -2.88
N TYR A 142 6.89 -16.12 -2.91
CA TYR A 142 7.97 -16.66 -2.09
C TYR A 142 9.37 -16.38 -2.65
N ARG A 143 9.46 -15.61 -3.75
CA ARG A 143 10.71 -15.24 -4.41
C ARG A 143 11.55 -16.46 -4.82
N GLU A 144 10.89 -17.57 -5.17
CA GLU A 144 11.52 -18.70 -5.86
C GLU A 144 11.86 -18.31 -7.31
N ASN A 145 10.96 -17.54 -7.94
CA ASN A 145 11.18 -16.86 -9.21
C ASN A 145 11.42 -15.37 -8.94
N ILE A 146 12.64 -14.90 -9.17
CA ILE A 146 13.05 -13.52 -8.94
C ILE A 146 13.12 -12.75 -10.26
N GLY A 147 12.48 -11.58 -10.33
CA GLY A 147 12.51 -10.70 -11.49
C GLY A 147 11.45 -9.60 -11.46
N CYS A 148 11.19 -9.03 -12.63
CA CYS A 148 10.01 -8.21 -12.87
C CYS A 148 9.08 -8.94 -13.84
N PHE A 149 7.82 -9.06 -13.48
CA PHE A 149 6.81 -9.85 -14.17
C PHE A 149 5.70 -8.94 -14.68
N ASN A 150 5.26 -9.18 -15.92
CA ASN A 150 4.02 -8.57 -16.40
C ASN A 150 2.84 -9.36 -15.80
N VAL A 151 2.05 -8.69 -14.97
CA VAL A 151 0.94 -9.29 -14.23
C VAL A 151 -0.38 -8.59 -14.61
N PRO A 152 -1.53 -9.27 -14.52
CA PRO A 152 -2.80 -8.66 -14.90
C PRO A 152 -3.21 -7.48 -14.01
N MET A 153 -2.74 -7.40 -12.75
CA MET A 153 -3.11 -6.33 -11.82
C MET A 153 -2.02 -6.07 -10.77
N VAL A 154 -1.76 -4.79 -10.48
CA VAL A 154 -0.96 -4.30 -9.35
C VAL A 154 -1.73 -3.18 -8.63
N HIS A 155 -1.60 -3.09 -7.31
CA HIS A 155 -2.28 -2.06 -6.51
C HIS A 155 -1.44 -1.61 -5.30
N SER A 156 -1.99 -0.68 -4.52
CA SER A 156 -1.51 -0.14 -3.24
C SER A 156 -0.14 0.55 -3.18
N CYS A 157 0.82 0.18 -4.03
CA CYS A 157 2.10 0.85 -4.16
C CYS A 157 2.52 0.78 -5.62
N VAL A 158 2.37 1.89 -6.36
CA VAL A 158 2.52 1.90 -7.82
C VAL A 158 3.26 3.17 -8.25
N LEU A 159 4.30 3.00 -9.06
CA LEU A 159 4.98 4.07 -9.76
C LEU A 159 4.50 4.12 -11.22
N ILE A 160 4.01 5.28 -11.63
CA ILE A 160 3.58 5.58 -13.00
C ILE A 160 4.54 6.59 -13.61
N ASN A 161 5.12 6.24 -14.75
CA ASN A 161 6.01 7.12 -15.49
C ASN A 161 5.21 8.01 -16.44
N LEU A 162 4.88 9.21 -15.97
CA LEU A 162 4.05 10.17 -16.72
C LEU A 162 4.80 10.77 -17.92
N ARG A 163 6.12 10.67 -17.97
CA ARG A 163 6.93 11.14 -19.13
C ARG A 163 6.68 10.33 -20.40
N LYS A 164 6.01 9.17 -20.30
CA LYS A 164 5.68 8.32 -21.43
C LYS A 164 4.27 8.63 -21.92
N THR A 165 4.12 8.92 -23.21
CA THR A 165 2.85 9.38 -23.78
C THR A 165 1.73 8.35 -23.65
N GLU A 166 2.03 7.04 -23.65
CA GLU A 166 1.00 6.03 -23.42
C GLU A 166 0.36 6.12 -22.03
N SER A 167 1.07 6.71 -21.04
CA SER A 167 0.52 6.90 -19.69
C SER A 167 -0.72 7.82 -19.67
N ASP A 168 -0.95 8.63 -20.72
CA ASP A 168 -2.16 9.45 -20.86
C ASP A 168 -3.44 8.62 -21.04
N LEU A 169 -3.30 7.35 -21.44
CA LEU A 169 -4.42 6.41 -21.57
C LEU A 169 -4.85 5.79 -20.23
N LEU A 170 -4.04 5.94 -19.17
CA LEU A 170 -4.35 5.43 -17.84
C LEU A 170 -5.45 6.27 -17.18
N THR A 171 -6.40 5.59 -16.54
CA THR A 171 -7.55 6.16 -15.85
C THR A 171 -8.00 5.23 -14.74
N TYR A 172 -8.47 5.78 -13.62
CA TYR A 172 -9.14 5.01 -12.58
C TYR A 172 -10.66 4.95 -12.78
N VAL A 173 -11.20 5.71 -13.74
CA VAL A 173 -12.64 5.84 -13.99
C VAL A 173 -13.15 4.79 -14.97
N PRO A 174 -14.02 3.85 -14.56
CA PRO A 174 -14.59 2.81 -15.42
C PRO A 174 -15.29 3.36 -16.66
N SER A 175 -16.07 4.44 -16.52
CA SER A 175 -16.86 5.03 -17.61
C SER A 175 -16.04 5.66 -18.74
N LYS A 176 -14.72 5.85 -18.54
CA LYS A 176 -13.79 6.29 -19.59
C LYS A 176 -13.26 5.12 -20.44
N LEU A 177 -13.44 3.89 -19.99
CA LEU A 177 -12.96 2.69 -20.68
C LEU A 177 -13.94 2.29 -21.80
N ARG A 178 -13.39 1.90 -22.95
CA ARG A 178 -14.21 1.41 -24.07
C ARG A 178 -14.58 -0.04 -23.83
N ASN A 179 -15.87 -0.36 -23.99
CA ASN A 179 -16.41 -1.72 -23.85
C ASN A 179 -16.07 -2.39 -22.51
N PHE A 180 -16.04 -1.62 -21.43
CA PHE A 180 -15.82 -2.16 -20.09
C PHE A 180 -17.16 -2.52 -19.45
N ASP A 181 -17.32 -3.80 -19.14
CA ASP A 181 -18.46 -4.41 -18.45
C ASP A 181 -18.10 -4.94 -17.06
N GLY A 182 -16.89 -4.62 -16.58
CA GLY A 182 -16.42 -5.00 -15.24
C GLY A 182 -17.00 -4.15 -14.10
N PRO A 183 -16.60 -4.45 -12.86
CA PRO A 183 -17.11 -3.79 -11.66
C PRO A 183 -16.68 -2.32 -11.57
N ASN A 184 -17.44 -1.54 -10.78
CA ASN A 184 -17.08 -0.17 -10.43
C ASN A 184 -16.04 -0.16 -9.31
N ASP A 185 -14.82 -0.51 -9.67
CA ASP A 185 -13.69 -0.71 -8.78
C ASP A 185 -12.45 -0.04 -9.39
N ASP A 186 -11.74 0.76 -8.59
CA ASP A 186 -10.61 1.58 -9.04
C ASP A 186 -9.41 0.73 -9.48
N ILE A 187 -9.10 -0.35 -8.77
CA ILE A 187 -7.93 -1.19 -9.05
C ILE A 187 -8.18 -2.06 -10.28
N ILE A 188 -9.39 -2.60 -10.44
CA ILE A 188 -9.78 -3.40 -11.61
C ILE A 188 -9.87 -2.50 -12.84
N ALA A 189 -10.54 -1.34 -12.74
CA ALA A 189 -10.67 -0.42 -13.87
C ALA A 189 -9.30 0.10 -14.34
N PHE A 190 -8.41 0.43 -13.42
CA PHE A 190 -7.04 0.85 -13.77
C PHE A 190 -6.30 -0.26 -14.51
N ALA A 191 -6.35 -1.49 -14.00
CA ALA A 191 -5.62 -2.61 -14.56
C ALA A 191 -6.14 -3.02 -15.96
N ILE A 192 -7.45 -3.13 -16.11
CA ILE A 192 -8.08 -3.43 -17.40
C ILE A 192 -7.87 -2.29 -18.39
N GLY A 193 -7.98 -1.04 -17.94
CA GLY A 193 -7.69 0.12 -18.78
C GLY A 193 -6.26 0.14 -19.30
N ALA A 194 -5.28 -0.19 -18.46
CA ALA A 194 -3.88 -0.33 -18.85
C ALA A 194 -3.69 -1.46 -19.87
N ASN A 195 -4.22 -2.67 -19.58
CA ASN A 195 -4.09 -3.83 -20.45
C ASN A 195 -4.76 -3.61 -21.82
N HIS A 196 -5.97 -3.05 -21.86
CA HIS A 196 -6.66 -2.69 -23.11
C HIS A 196 -5.90 -1.64 -23.93
N SER A 197 -5.11 -0.80 -23.27
CA SER A 197 -4.25 0.21 -23.90
C SER A 197 -2.86 -0.32 -24.28
N GLY A 198 -2.59 -1.61 -24.07
CA GLY A 198 -1.30 -2.24 -24.34
C GLY A 198 -0.19 -1.81 -23.38
N ILE A 199 -0.55 -1.31 -22.18
CA ILE A 199 0.39 -0.84 -21.16
C ILE A 199 0.59 -1.97 -20.14
N PRO A 200 1.78 -2.60 -20.08
CA PRO A 200 2.02 -3.69 -19.15
C PRO A 200 2.11 -3.18 -17.71
N LEU A 201 1.55 -3.95 -16.78
CA LEU A 201 1.65 -3.72 -15.34
C LEU A 201 2.78 -4.60 -14.80
N ASN A 202 3.86 -3.98 -14.37
CA ASN A 202 5.07 -4.72 -13.98
C ASN A 202 5.16 -4.85 -12.45
N LEU A 203 5.31 -6.07 -11.95
CA LEU A 203 5.59 -6.34 -10.55
C LEU A 203 7.04 -6.79 -10.39
N CYS A 204 7.83 -6.11 -9.55
CA CYS A 204 9.20 -6.51 -9.27
C CYS A 204 9.36 -7.08 -7.86
N ASN A 205 10.05 -8.21 -7.73
CA ASN A 205 10.33 -8.88 -6.44
C ASN A 205 11.83 -9.14 -6.19
N GLU A 206 12.72 -8.42 -6.89
CA GLU A 206 14.18 -8.62 -6.80
C GLU A 206 14.78 -8.15 -5.47
N GLU A 207 14.06 -7.29 -4.73
CA GLU A 207 14.42 -6.87 -3.37
C GLU A 207 13.24 -7.10 -2.41
N HIS A 208 13.52 -7.07 -1.10
CA HIS A 208 12.47 -7.00 -0.09
C HIS A 208 12.05 -5.54 0.06
N PHE A 209 10.99 -5.13 -0.63
CA PHE A 209 10.59 -3.72 -0.68
C PHE A 209 9.80 -3.25 0.54
N GLY A 210 8.93 -4.11 1.07
CA GLY A 210 8.04 -3.74 2.15
C GLY A 210 6.92 -4.73 2.38
N PHE A 211 5.95 -4.28 3.17
CA PHE A 211 4.83 -5.06 3.64
C PHE A 211 3.50 -4.34 3.39
N ILE A 212 2.40 -5.08 3.42
CA ILE A 212 1.03 -4.55 3.30
C ILE A 212 0.11 -5.33 4.25
N MET A 213 -0.86 -4.64 4.85
CA MET A 213 -1.87 -5.31 5.66
C MET A 213 -2.86 -6.09 4.80
N VAL A 214 -3.43 -7.15 5.36
CA VAL A 214 -4.54 -7.85 4.72
C VAL A 214 -5.82 -7.05 4.98
N PRO A 215 -6.61 -6.70 3.95
CA PRO A 215 -7.83 -5.93 4.13
C PRO A 215 -8.85 -6.73 4.94
N LEU A 216 -9.67 -6.01 5.71
CA LEU A 216 -10.80 -6.58 6.45
C LEU A 216 -11.93 -7.00 5.51
N GLU A 217 -12.64 -8.05 5.88
CA GLU A 217 -13.90 -8.45 5.25
C GLU A 217 -15.08 -7.64 5.82
N LEU A 218 -16.21 -7.63 5.10
CA LEU A 218 -17.40 -6.84 5.46
C LEU A 218 -17.89 -7.07 6.90
N THR A 219 -17.79 -8.30 7.39
CA THR A 219 -18.26 -8.71 8.72
C THR A 219 -17.21 -8.60 9.81
N ASP A 220 -15.97 -8.23 9.45
CA ASP A 220 -14.86 -8.19 10.37
C ASP A 220 -14.95 -6.99 11.31
N GLN A 221 -14.48 -7.19 12.53
CA GLN A 221 -14.37 -6.13 13.52
C GLN A 221 -13.04 -5.41 13.35
N ILE A 222 -13.02 -4.11 13.66
CA ILE A 222 -11.78 -3.30 13.62
C ILE A 222 -10.67 -3.85 14.51
N SER A 223 -10.99 -4.64 15.54
CA SER A 223 -9.99 -5.32 16.39
C SER A 223 -9.09 -6.25 15.59
N LEU A 224 -9.61 -6.89 14.53
CA LEU A 224 -8.81 -7.74 13.65
C LEU A 224 -7.74 -6.93 12.92
N ASP A 225 -8.00 -5.66 12.61
CA ASP A 225 -7.01 -4.78 11.97
C ASP A 225 -5.80 -4.51 12.87
N TYR A 226 -6.05 -4.35 14.18
CA TYR A 226 -4.98 -4.25 15.19
C TYR A 226 -4.19 -5.55 15.33
N GLU A 227 -4.85 -6.71 15.22
CA GLU A 227 -4.19 -8.02 15.19
C GLU A 227 -3.33 -8.14 13.93
N GLN A 228 -3.82 -7.75 12.76
CA GLN A 228 -3.06 -7.75 11.52
C GLN A 228 -1.86 -6.82 11.56
N MET A 229 -1.99 -5.62 12.14
CA MET A 229 -0.86 -4.72 12.39
C MET A 229 0.20 -5.39 13.26
N THR A 230 -0.21 -6.13 14.29
CA THR A 230 0.70 -6.89 15.16
C THR A 230 1.41 -8.00 14.37
N ASN A 231 0.68 -8.76 13.55
CA ASN A 231 1.25 -9.80 12.69
C ASN A 231 2.27 -9.24 11.70
N ILE A 232 1.96 -8.13 11.03
CA ILE A 232 2.89 -7.48 10.10
C ILE A 232 4.16 -7.00 10.82
N LYS A 233 4.05 -6.42 12.01
CA LYS A 233 5.23 -6.04 12.79
C LYS A 233 6.10 -7.25 13.15
N LEU A 234 5.49 -8.38 13.48
CA LEU A 234 6.22 -9.64 13.74
C LEU A 234 6.89 -10.20 12.48
N GLU A 235 6.22 -10.13 11.32
CA GLU A 235 6.79 -10.51 10.02
C GLU A 235 8.00 -9.63 9.66
N VAL A 236 7.90 -8.31 9.87
CA VAL A 236 9.03 -7.37 9.70
C VAL A 236 10.22 -7.81 10.56
N LEU A 237 9.98 -8.12 11.84
CA LEU A 237 11.00 -8.54 12.81
C LEU A 237 11.66 -9.90 12.52
N ASN A 238 11.13 -10.69 11.59
CA ASN A 238 11.78 -11.93 11.17
C ASN A 238 13.12 -11.63 10.47
N GLU A 239 13.09 -10.67 9.55
CA GLU A 239 14.19 -10.36 8.62
C GLU A 239 14.80 -8.96 8.83
N ASN A 240 14.06 -8.02 9.42
CA ASN A 240 14.45 -6.62 9.56
C ASN A 240 14.50 -6.16 11.02
N ASP A 241 15.03 -4.96 11.24
CA ASP A 241 14.85 -4.23 12.50
C ASP A 241 13.38 -3.79 12.67
N PRO A 242 12.94 -3.46 13.90
CA PRO A 242 11.59 -2.94 14.14
C PRO A 242 11.28 -1.73 13.24
N LEU A 243 10.01 -1.59 12.86
CA LEU A 243 9.55 -0.43 12.10
C LEU A 243 9.91 0.86 12.84
N PHE A 244 10.52 1.80 12.12
CA PHE A 244 10.89 3.09 12.67
C PHE A 244 9.65 3.90 13.01
N VAL A 245 9.59 4.40 14.24
CA VAL A 245 8.58 5.36 14.69
C VAL A 245 9.25 6.71 14.88
N SER A 246 8.74 7.73 14.20
CA SER A 246 9.21 9.11 14.38
C SER A 246 8.97 9.58 15.82
N ASP A 247 9.96 10.21 16.44
CA ASP A 247 9.84 10.82 17.76
C ASP A 247 8.66 11.82 17.83
N LEU A 248 8.38 12.51 16.72
CA LEU A 248 7.25 13.44 16.59
C LEU A 248 5.90 12.73 16.74
N LEU A 249 5.79 11.52 16.20
CA LEU A 249 4.54 10.75 16.12
C LEU A 249 4.42 9.69 17.21
N MET A 250 5.49 9.44 17.96
CA MET A 250 5.52 8.51 19.08
C MET A 250 4.35 8.67 20.07
N PRO A 251 3.89 9.90 20.42
CA PRO A 251 2.74 10.08 21.31
C PRO A 251 1.41 9.50 20.80
N TYR A 252 1.27 9.31 19.48
CA TYR A 252 0.07 8.77 18.85
C TYR A 252 0.13 7.26 18.61
N THR A 253 1.26 6.63 18.93
CA THR A 253 1.38 5.17 18.81
C THR A 253 0.71 4.46 19.97
N SER A 254 0.09 3.31 19.69
CA SER A 254 -0.46 2.44 20.71
C SER A 254 0.63 2.08 21.73
N LYS A 255 0.29 2.16 23.02
CA LYS A 255 1.21 1.73 24.07
C LYS A 255 1.52 0.26 23.86
N VAL A 256 2.81 -0.05 23.86
CA VAL A 256 3.35 -1.41 23.90
C VAL A 256 2.60 -2.20 24.99
N PRO A 257 2.01 -3.37 24.67
CA PRO A 257 1.28 -4.16 25.63
C PRO A 257 2.15 -4.49 26.85
N LYS A 258 1.50 -4.63 28.01
CA LYS A 258 2.22 -5.06 29.20
C LYS A 258 2.50 -6.55 29.05
N LYS A 259 3.78 -6.90 28.90
CA LYS A 259 4.24 -8.30 28.87
C LYS A 259 3.58 -9.14 29.95
N ASP A 260 2.97 -10.23 29.52
CA ASP A 260 2.46 -11.27 30.39
C ASP A 260 3.10 -12.62 30.02
N THR A 261 2.51 -13.72 30.48
CA THR A 261 2.98 -15.06 30.14
C THR A 261 2.11 -15.75 29.08
N LEU A 262 1.19 -15.03 28.43
CA LEU A 262 0.22 -15.56 27.46
C LEU A 262 -0.51 -16.82 27.99
N GLY A 263 -0.77 -16.85 29.30
CA GLY A 263 -1.39 -18.00 29.98
C GLY A 263 -0.44 -19.16 30.36
N PHE A 264 0.85 -19.07 30.06
CA PHE A 264 1.86 -20.06 30.47
C PHE A 264 2.45 -19.78 31.86
N ASP A 265 3.09 -20.77 32.49
CA ASP A 265 3.79 -20.55 33.77
C ASP A 265 5.05 -19.69 33.60
N LYS A 266 5.83 -19.98 32.54
CA LYS A 266 7.11 -19.33 32.22
C LYS A 266 7.37 -19.40 30.71
N ILE A 267 7.87 -18.30 30.15
CA ILE A 267 8.35 -18.23 28.77
C ILE A 267 9.88 -18.21 28.80
N PHE A 268 10.53 -19.12 28.05
CA PHE A 268 11.98 -19.23 27.99
C PHE A 268 12.50 -18.94 26.59
N MET A 269 13.55 -18.12 26.50
CA MET A 269 14.27 -17.84 25.26
C MET A 269 15.60 -18.60 25.26
N ILE A 270 15.67 -19.70 24.51
CA ILE A 270 16.78 -20.66 24.58
C ILE A 270 17.79 -20.40 23.44
N ASN A 271 19.09 -20.61 23.72
CA ASN A 271 20.19 -20.62 22.73
C ASN A 271 20.53 -19.30 22.00
N LEU A 272 20.29 -18.14 22.60
CA LEU A 272 20.57 -16.85 21.94
C LEU A 272 21.83 -16.10 22.40
N ARG A 273 22.61 -16.62 23.37
CA ARG A 273 23.83 -15.94 23.86
C ARG A 273 24.87 -15.70 22.74
N ARG A 274 24.91 -16.57 21.74
CA ARG A 274 25.83 -16.48 20.58
C ARG A 274 25.18 -15.87 19.33
N ARG A 275 23.91 -15.44 19.41
CA ARG A 275 23.14 -14.87 18.29
C ARG A 275 22.51 -13.54 18.70
N PRO A 276 23.32 -12.48 18.91
CA PRO A 276 22.86 -11.22 19.47
C PRO A 276 21.75 -10.58 18.63
N GLU A 277 21.85 -10.61 17.30
CA GLU A 277 20.81 -10.07 16.41
C GLU A 277 19.47 -10.80 16.58
N ARG A 278 19.49 -12.13 16.55
CA ARG A 278 18.27 -12.92 16.78
C ARG A 278 17.71 -12.69 18.18
N ARG A 279 18.57 -12.49 19.19
CA ARG A 279 18.14 -12.12 20.54
C ARG A 279 17.42 -10.78 20.56
N LYS A 280 18.00 -9.76 19.92
CA LYS A 280 17.42 -8.42 19.82
C LYS A 280 16.04 -8.49 19.17
N ARG A 281 15.91 -9.19 18.03
CA ARG A 281 14.64 -9.34 17.32
C ARG A 281 13.61 -10.12 18.13
N MET A 282 13.99 -11.23 18.76
CA MET A 282 13.05 -11.97 19.63
C MET A 282 12.60 -11.16 20.85
N LEU A 283 13.47 -10.32 21.43
CA LEU A 283 13.06 -9.41 22.49
C LEU A 283 12.06 -8.37 21.99
N ALA A 284 12.28 -7.81 20.80
CA ALA A 284 11.35 -6.89 20.16
C ALA A 284 10.01 -7.58 19.83
N CYS A 285 10.01 -8.85 19.40
CA CYS A 285 8.76 -9.61 19.22
C CYS A 285 7.96 -9.71 20.52
N PHE A 286 8.63 -9.88 21.67
CA PHE A 286 7.95 -9.88 22.97
C PHE A 286 7.52 -8.49 23.44
N ASP A 287 8.07 -7.41 22.88
CA ASP A 287 7.55 -6.07 23.14
C ASP A 287 6.23 -5.87 22.37
N GLU A 288 6.10 -6.40 21.15
CA GLU A 288 4.86 -6.27 20.36
C GLU A 288 3.70 -7.18 20.80
N LEU A 289 3.96 -8.20 21.64
CA LEU A 289 2.98 -9.18 22.16
C LEU A 289 2.59 -8.88 23.61
#